data_AF-A0A8S2QAQ3-F1
#
_entry.id   AF-A0A8S2QAQ3-F1
#
_cell.length_a   1.000
_cell.length_b   1.000
_cell.length_c   1.000
_cell.angle_alpha   90.00
_cell.angle_beta   90.00
_cell.angle_gamma   90.00
#
_symmetry.space_group_name_H-M   'P 1'
#
loop_
_entity.id
_entity.type
_entity.pdbx_description
1 polymer ?
#
loop_
_entity_poly.entity_id
_entity_poly.type
_entity_poly.pdbx_seq_one_letter_code
_entity_poly.pdbx_strand_id
1 'polypeptide(L)'
;MDLQQNSDLRLKLNKTNDENNHHDIYCFECHHVGQLITGCDSCPRVYHSKCLGLSLLPEKHWICPECEVNQTTPLQRHSINELNRMLKYALDRLKSHPQAKHFIQSMDEIPDYLDYIIHPIDLVSIEKNINLKRYCSTDAFIGDIKWIVHNNQSKLTNIARTFLKITRHEMTEIELCSECYLRSTQVVSTDWFTKPCSIPHTLCWAKMKGYQPWPAKVLRIINDEVDVRFFGQHDRARIPLHNCFVLSKEYPGSEKKKFNSNFEASLIQLQIHIDQLKSLYGHFTYAPLRTSLSKTKPFTFVSIIDGRS
;
A
#
# COMPACT_ATOMS: atom_id res chain seq x y z
N MET A 1 -8.77 -22.34 -20.89
CA MET A 1 -8.22 -23.08 -19.76
C MET A 1 -8.99 -24.38 -19.78
N ASP A 2 -8.39 -25.45 -20.27
CA ASP A 2 -9.06 -26.75 -20.36
C ASP A 2 -9.19 -27.32 -18.96
N LEU A 3 -10.29 -26.96 -18.29
CA LEU A 3 -10.67 -27.44 -16.96
C LEU A 3 -10.61 -28.97 -16.86
N GLN A 4 -10.82 -29.67 -17.99
CA GLN A 4 -10.74 -31.14 -18.10
C GLN A 4 -9.33 -31.74 -17.98
N GLN A 5 -8.25 -31.06 -18.36
CA GLN A 5 -6.90 -31.61 -18.16
C GLN A 5 -6.44 -31.50 -16.70
N ASN A 6 -6.94 -30.49 -15.99
CA ASN A 6 -6.62 -30.23 -14.59
C ASN A 6 -7.42 -31.10 -13.62
N SER A 7 -8.62 -31.56 -14.03
CA SER A 7 -9.47 -32.46 -13.22
C SER A 7 -8.80 -33.81 -13.05
N ASP A 8 -8.25 -34.35 -14.12
CA ASP A 8 -7.51 -35.60 -14.11
C ASP A 8 -6.25 -35.52 -13.24
N LEU A 9 -5.57 -34.37 -13.18
CA LEU A 9 -4.36 -34.20 -12.37
C LEU A 9 -4.68 -34.17 -10.86
N ARG A 10 -5.70 -33.41 -10.41
CA ARG A 10 -6.07 -33.38 -8.99
C ARG A 10 -6.79 -34.65 -8.55
N LEU A 11 -7.63 -35.25 -9.41
CA LEU A 11 -8.25 -36.56 -9.15
C LEU A 11 -7.22 -37.71 -9.13
N LYS A 12 -6.14 -37.61 -9.90
CA LYS A 12 -5.01 -38.57 -9.82
C LYS A 12 -4.17 -38.36 -8.56
N LEU A 13 -3.93 -37.11 -8.14
CA LEU A 13 -3.22 -36.78 -6.89
C LEU A 13 -4.04 -37.13 -5.63
N ASN A 14 -5.37 -37.00 -5.67
CA ASN A 14 -6.26 -37.40 -4.57
C ASN A 14 -6.40 -38.94 -4.42
N LYS A 15 -6.01 -39.73 -5.44
CA LYS A 15 -6.03 -41.21 -5.40
C LYS A 15 -4.77 -41.81 -4.76
N THR A 16 -3.69 -41.04 -4.66
CA THR A 16 -2.53 -41.39 -3.83
C THR A 16 -2.79 -40.82 -2.45
N ASN A 17 -3.32 -41.63 -1.53
CA ASN A 17 -3.52 -41.28 -0.12
C ASN A 17 -2.29 -40.53 0.43
N ASP A 18 -2.43 -39.23 0.62
CA ASP A 18 -1.49 -38.43 1.40
C ASP A 18 -2.30 -37.41 2.19
N GLU A 19 -1.98 -37.25 3.47
CA GLU A 19 -2.70 -36.42 4.44
C GLU A 19 -2.60 -34.90 4.14
N ASN A 20 -2.03 -34.53 2.99
CA ASN A 20 -1.72 -33.18 2.52
C ASN A 20 -2.83 -32.53 1.67
N ASN A 21 -4.11 -32.78 1.99
CA ASN A 21 -5.24 -32.10 1.32
C ASN A 21 -5.37 -30.60 1.70
N HIS A 22 -4.37 -30.04 2.38
CA HIS A 22 -4.33 -28.66 2.86
C HIS A 22 -3.47 -27.75 1.98
N HIS A 23 -2.73 -28.27 1.01
CA HIS A 23 -1.85 -27.48 0.14
C HIS A 23 -2.35 -27.41 -1.30
N ASP A 24 -2.14 -26.26 -1.93
CA ASP A 24 -2.42 -26.04 -3.35
C ASP A 24 -1.52 -26.93 -4.22
N ILE A 25 -1.95 -27.21 -5.45
CA ILE A 25 -1.15 -27.89 -6.46
C ILE A 25 -0.50 -26.90 -7.44
N TYR A 26 -0.97 -25.66 -7.48
CA TYR A 26 -0.45 -24.62 -8.35
C TYR A 26 0.56 -23.75 -7.60
N CYS A 27 1.73 -23.54 -8.19
CA CYS A 27 2.73 -22.65 -7.60
C CYS A 27 2.16 -21.23 -7.45
N PHE A 28 2.29 -20.62 -6.28
CA PHE A 28 1.70 -19.32 -5.99
C PHE A 28 2.34 -18.17 -6.78
N GLU A 29 3.59 -18.34 -7.22
CA GLU A 29 4.35 -17.37 -8.03
C GLU A 29 4.04 -17.47 -9.52
N CYS A 30 4.14 -18.66 -10.11
CA CYS A 30 3.99 -18.83 -11.57
C CYS A 30 2.61 -19.33 -11.98
N HIS A 31 1.81 -19.82 -11.05
CA HIS A 31 0.45 -20.34 -11.25
C HIS A 31 0.34 -21.61 -12.11
N HIS A 32 1.45 -22.34 -12.26
CA HIS A 32 1.50 -23.61 -12.98
C HIS A 32 1.77 -24.76 -12.02
N VAL A 33 1.34 -25.96 -12.41
CA VAL A 33 1.75 -27.22 -11.79
C VAL A 33 3.19 -27.57 -12.21
N GLY A 34 3.91 -28.37 -11.42
CA GLY A 34 5.22 -28.87 -11.82
C GLY A 34 5.92 -29.69 -10.75
N GLN A 35 7.06 -30.28 -11.12
CA GLN A 35 7.93 -31.00 -10.20
C GLN A 35 8.68 -30.02 -9.27
N LEU A 36 9.05 -30.48 -8.06
CA LEU A 36 9.80 -29.70 -7.06
C LEU A 36 9.02 -28.49 -6.50
N ILE A 37 7.77 -28.75 -6.12
CA ILE A 37 6.94 -27.82 -5.35
C ILE A 37 7.17 -28.07 -3.85
N THR A 38 7.29 -27.00 -3.07
CA THR A 38 7.32 -27.04 -1.59
C THR A 38 6.14 -26.28 -1.02
N GLY A 39 5.45 -26.92 -0.07
CA GLY A 39 4.34 -26.32 0.67
C GLY A 39 4.82 -25.52 1.88
N CYS A 40 4.11 -24.44 2.18
CA CYS A 40 4.31 -23.66 3.40
C CYS A 40 3.69 -24.36 4.61
N ASP A 41 4.37 -24.37 5.75
CA ASP A 41 3.83 -25.02 6.96
C ASP A 41 2.73 -24.21 7.66
N SER A 42 2.54 -22.95 7.29
CA SER A 42 1.56 -22.04 7.92
C SER A 42 0.39 -21.65 7.02
N CYS A 43 0.35 -22.08 5.77
CA CYS A 43 -0.73 -21.72 4.85
C CYS A 43 -0.81 -22.70 3.66
N PRO A 44 -1.91 -22.71 2.90
CA PRO A 44 -2.09 -23.65 1.78
C PRO A 44 -1.18 -23.37 0.57
N ARG A 45 -0.39 -22.29 0.55
CA ARG A 45 0.42 -21.91 -0.61
C ARG A 45 1.58 -22.86 -0.83
N VAL A 46 1.90 -23.05 -2.11
CA VAL A 46 3.04 -23.86 -2.55
C VAL A 46 3.87 -23.12 -3.60
N TYR A 47 5.16 -23.44 -3.73
CA TYR A 47 6.07 -22.74 -4.64
C TYR A 47 7.06 -23.69 -5.30
N HIS A 48 7.41 -23.43 -6.57
CA HIS A 48 8.58 -24.08 -7.18
C HIS A 48 9.86 -23.50 -6.58
N SER A 49 10.86 -24.34 -6.32
CA SER A 49 12.18 -23.89 -5.85
C SER A 49 12.79 -22.85 -6.78
N LYS A 50 12.65 -23.06 -8.10
CA LYS A 50 13.14 -22.13 -9.13
C LYS A 50 12.44 -20.78 -9.10
N CYS A 51 11.14 -20.75 -8.82
CA CYS A 51 10.38 -19.50 -8.71
C CYS A 51 10.81 -18.69 -7.47
N LEU A 52 11.29 -19.36 -6.43
CA LEU A 52 11.87 -18.72 -5.25
C LEU A 52 13.36 -18.39 -5.39
N GLY A 53 14.00 -18.76 -6.51
CA GLY A 53 15.45 -18.62 -6.67
C GLY A 53 16.28 -19.51 -5.74
N LEU A 54 15.68 -20.57 -5.17
CA LEU A 54 16.35 -21.50 -4.26
C LEU A 54 17.13 -22.55 -5.03
N SER A 55 18.39 -22.76 -4.64
CA SER A 55 19.28 -23.77 -5.23
C SER A 55 18.97 -25.18 -4.72
N LEU A 56 18.44 -25.29 -3.51
CA LEU A 56 18.04 -26.54 -2.85
C LEU A 56 16.68 -26.33 -2.18
N LEU A 57 15.90 -27.40 -2.09
CA LEU A 57 14.68 -27.39 -1.32
C LEU A 57 15.01 -27.29 0.18
N PRO A 58 14.21 -26.54 0.96
CA PRO A 58 14.33 -26.56 2.41
C PRO A 58 14.16 -27.99 2.91
N GLU A 59 15.14 -28.53 3.64
CA GLU A 59 15.10 -29.91 4.15
C GLU A 59 14.16 -30.08 5.36
N LYS A 60 13.72 -28.97 5.97
CA LYS A 60 12.89 -28.91 7.18
C LYS A 60 11.92 -27.73 7.11
N HIS A 61 11.22 -27.49 8.23
CA HIS A 61 10.22 -26.44 8.43
C HIS A 61 10.42 -25.21 7.54
N TRP A 62 9.43 -24.92 6.70
CA TRP A 62 9.52 -23.83 5.74
C TRP A 62 8.28 -22.95 5.74
N ILE A 63 8.54 -21.65 5.78
CA ILE A 63 7.54 -20.59 5.76
C ILE A 63 7.69 -19.82 4.45
N CYS A 64 6.60 -19.69 3.70
CA CYS A 64 6.62 -18.97 2.44
C CYS A 64 6.83 -17.45 2.64
N PRO A 65 7.29 -16.72 1.60
CA PRO A 65 7.50 -15.28 1.69
C PRO A 65 6.27 -14.49 2.15
N GLU A 66 5.06 -14.92 1.77
CA GLU A 66 3.81 -14.28 2.21
C GLU A 66 3.58 -14.42 3.72
N CYS A 67 3.89 -15.59 4.29
CA CYS A 67 3.76 -15.82 5.72
C CYS A 67 4.90 -15.16 6.51
N GLU A 68 6.11 -15.14 5.97
CA GLU A 68 7.26 -14.48 6.59
C GLU A 68 7.02 -12.97 6.75
N VAL A 69 6.47 -12.31 5.73
CA VAL A 69 6.07 -10.90 5.82
C VAL A 69 5.03 -10.70 6.93
N ASN A 70 3.98 -11.53 6.97
CA ASN A 70 2.93 -11.40 8.00
C ASN A 70 3.43 -11.68 9.44
N GLN A 71 4.49 -12.46 9.61
CA GLN A 71 5.11 -12.72 10.93
C GLN A 71 6.07 -11.61 11.37
N THR A 72 6.72 -10.93 10.41
CA THR A 72 7.77 -9.93 10.68
C THR A 72 7.26 -8.49 10.66
N THR A 73 6.08 -8.24 10.08
CA THR A 73 5.44 -6.91 10.12
C THR A 73 5.16 -6.49 11.56
N PRO A 74 5.67 -5.33 12.02
CA PRO A 74 5.44 -4.85 13.37
C PRO A 74 3.95 -4.79 13.70
N LEU A 75 3.59 -5.21 14.92
CA LEU A 75 2.24 -5.14 15.46
C LEU A 75 1.62 -3.76 15.17
N GLN A 76 0.48 -3.80 14.46
CA GLN A 76 -0.48 -2.73 14.19
C GLN A 76 -0.06 -1.29 14.59
N ARG A 77 0.34 -0.48 13.59
CA ARG A 77 0.44 0.99 13.75
C ARG A 77 -0.91 1.67 13.97
N HIS A 78 -2.01 0.96 13.71
CA HIS A 78 -3.38 1.47 13.74
C HIS A 78 -4.27 0.50 14.50
N SER A 79 -5.30 1.02 15.18
CA SER A 79 -6.30 0.14 15.76
C SER A 79 -6.98 -0.68 14.67
N ILE A 80 -7.43 -1.88 15.01
CA ILE A 80 -8.15 -2.76 14.07
C ILE A 80 -9.37 -2.05 13.45
N ASN A 81 -10.03 -1.15 14.19
CA ASN A 81 -11.17 -0.40 13.69
C ASN A 81 -10.77 0.63 12.62
N GLU A 82 -9.68 1.35 12.84
CA GLU A 82 -9.15 2.32 11.86
C GLU A 82 -8.66 1.62 10.60
N LEU A 83 -7.92 0.51 10.76
CA LEU A 83 -7.50 -0.31 9.63
C LEU A 83 -8.71 -0.76 8.81
N ASN A 84 -9.72 -1.37 9.45
CA ASN A 84 -10.92 -1.81 8.75
C ASN A 84 -11.64 -0.66 8.03
N ARG A 85 -11.70 0.54 8.62
CA ARG A 85 -12.26 1.72 7.94
C ARG A 85 -11.47 2.07 6.68
N MET A 86 -10.15 2.04 6.72
CA MET A 86 -9.30 2.31 5.55
C MET A 86 -9.43 1.21 4.48
N LEU A 87 -9.49 -0.06 4.89
CA LEU A 87 -9.69 -1.18 3.97
C LEU A 87 -11.03 -1.11 3.25
N LYS A 88 -12.10 -0.58 3.88
CA LYS A 88 -13.37 -0.30 3.20
C LYS A 88 -13.20 0.67 2.04
N TYR A 89 -12.50 1.79 2.24
CA TYR A 89 -12.23 2.74 1.15
C TYR A 89 -11.40 2.12 0.02
N ALA A 90 -10.39 1.33 0.36
CA ALA A 90 -9.58 0.62 -0.63
C ALA A 90 -10.43 -0.41 -1.42
N LEU A 91 -11.35 -1.12 -0.76
CA LEU A 91 -12.27 -2.04 -1.43
C LEU A 91 -13.27 -1.30 -2.32
N ASP A 92 -13.84 -0.18 -1.86
CA ASP A 92 -14.74 0.65 -2.66
C ASP A 92 -14.05 1.15 -3.92
N ARG A 93 -12.77 1.52 -3.82
CA ARG A 93 -11.93 1.86 -4.97
C ARG A 93 -11.82 0.71 -5.97
N LEU A 94 -11.57 -0.51 -5.51
CA LEU A 94 -11.55 -1.70 -6.37
C LEU A 94 -12.92 -1.95 -7.02
N LYS A 95 -14.00 -1.89 -6.24
CA LYS A 95 -15.37 -2.09 -6.72
C LYS A 95 -15.83 -1.01 -7.72
N SER A 96 -15.30 0.21 -7.61
CA SER A 96 -15.58 1.31 -8.55
C SER A 96 -14.92 1.12 -9.92
N HIS A 97 -13.98 0.18 -10.05
CA HIS A 97 -13.34 -0.10 -11.33
C HIS A 97 -14.38 -0.65 -12.34
N PRO A 98 -14.42 -0.18 -13.60
CA PRO A 98 -15.45 -0.57 -14.58
C PRO A 98 -15.57 -2.09 -14.83
N GLN A 99 -14.47 -2.81 -14.63
CA GLN A 99 -14.38 -4.26 -14.84
C GLN A 99 -14.54 -5.09 -13.55
N ALA A 100 -14.84 -4.45 -12.40
CA ALA A 100 -15.02 -5.14 -11.12
C ALA A 100 -16.21 -6.10 -11.11
N LYS A 101 -17.22 -5.86 -11.94
CA LYS A 101 -18.38 -6.76 -12.11
C LYS A 101 -17.99 -8.24 -12.34
N HIS A 102 -16.85 -8.49 -12.97
CA HIS A 102 -16.37 -9.86 -13.23
C HIS A 102 -15.81 -10.57 -11.99
N PHE A 103 -15.60 -9.85 -10.89
CA PHE A 103 -15.03 -10.34 -9.62
C PHE A 103 -15.98 -10.14 -8.43
N ILE A 104 -17.23 -9.72 -8.68
CA ILE A 104 -18.29 -9.50 -7.67
C ILE A 104 -19.25 -10.69 -7.60
N GLN A 105 -19.16 -11.67 -8.52
CA GLN A 105 -20.01 -12.86 -8.47
C GLN A 105 -19.49 -13.88 -7.44
N SER A 106 -20.41 -14.45 -6.66
CA SER A 106 -20.12 -15.54 -5.72
C SER A 106 -19.60 -16.75 -6.47
N MET A 107 -18.38 -17.19 -6.16
CA MET A 107 -17.77 -18.34 -6.83
C MET A 107 -18.34 -19.70 -6.37
N ASP A 108 -19.17 -19.69 -5.32
CA ASP A 108 -19.96 -20.85 -4.85
C ASP A 108 -20.99 -21.34 -5.88
N GLU A 109 -21.30 -20.53 -6.90
CA GLU A 109 -22.27 -20.86 -7.96
C GLU A 109 -21.67 -21.65 -9.13
N ILE A 110 -20.35 -21.86 -9.15
CA ILE A 110 -19.65 -22.57 -10.23
C ILE A 110 -19.50 -24.05 -9.84
N PRO A 111 -20.18 -25.00 -10.52
CA PRO A 111 -20.02 -26.43 -10.25
C PRO A 111 -18.55 -26.86 -10.36
N ASP A 112 -18.12 -27.73 -9.45
CA ASP A 112 -16.75 -28.27 -9.36
C ASP A 112 -15.65 -27.22 -9.10
N TYR A 113 -15.97 -25.95 -8.82
CA TYR A 113 -14.96 -24.89 -8.57
C TYR A 113 -14.02 -25.21 -7.40
N LEU A 114 -14.58 -25.78 -6.32
CA LEU A 114 -13.82 -26.22 -5.13
C LEU A 114 -12.93 -27.44 -5.42
N ASP A 115 -13.22 -28.18 -6.49
CA ASP A 115 -12.38 -29.29 -6.96
C ASP A 115 -11.12 -28.79 -7.69
N TYR A 116 -10.97 -27.49 -7.94
CA TYR A 116 -9.74 -26.91 -8.49
C TYR A 116 -9.07 -25.87 -7.60
N ILE A 117 -9.86 -25.15 -6.79
CA ILE A 117 -9.38 -23.99 -6.02
C ILE A 117 -9.44 -24.29 -4.53
N ILE A 118 -8.27 -24.31 -3.89
CA ILE A 118 -8.14 -24.60 -2.46
C ILE A 118 -8.56 -23.43 -1.58
N HIS A 119 -8.46 -22.20 -2.10
CA HIS A 119 -8.80 -20.99 -1.37
C HIS A 119 -9.76 -20.11 -2.19
N PRO A 120 -11.08 -20.37 -2.14
CA PRO A 120 -12.08 -19.58 -2.86
C PRO A 120 -12.15 -18.17 -2.26
N ILE A 121 -11.99 -17.13 -3.09
CA ILE A 121 -12.08 -15.75 -2.62
C ILE A 121 -12.44 -14.77 -3.74
N ASP A 122 -13.42 -13.90 -3.47
CA ASP A 122 -13.88 -12.84 -4.36
C ASP A 122 -14.02 -11.51 -3.59
N LEU A 123 -14.42 -10.43 -4.28
CA LEU A 123 -14.59 -9.12 -3.64
C LEU A 123 -15.70 -9.09 -2.57
N VAL A 124 -16.68 -10.00 -2.65
CA VAL A 124 -17.77 -10.13 -1.66
C VAL A 124 -17.25 -10.78 -0.38
N SER A 125 -16.46 -11.84 -0.52
CA SER A 125 -15.78 -12.54 0.56
C SER A 125 -14.80 -11.61 1.28
N ILE A 126 -14.07 -10.79 0.52
CA ILE A 126 -13.17 -9.77 1.07
C ILE A 126 -13.94 -8.72 1.87
N GLU A 127 -15.09 -8.24 1.36
CA GLU A 127 -15.96 -7.32 2.10
C GLU A 127 -16.44 -7.93 3.42
N LYS A 128 -16.87 -9.19 3.39
CA LYS A 128 -17.26 -9.95 4.58
C LYS A 128 -16.09 -10.04 5.57
N ASN A 129 -14.89 -10.36 5.11
CA ASN A 129 -13.69 -10.41 5.94
C ASN A 129 -13.36 -9.05 6.59
N ILE A 130 -13.53 -7.93 5.87
CA ILE A 130 -13.40 -6.57 6.43
C ILE A 130 -14.46 -6.32 7.50
N ASN A 131 -15.72 -6.64 7.22
CA ASN A 131 -16.81 -6.40 8.18
C ASN A 131 -16.66 -7.25 9.45
N LEU A 132 -16.10 -8.46 9.33
CA LEU A 132 -15.74 -9.34 10.44
C LEU A 132 -14.38 -9.00 11.07
N LYS A 133 -13.70 -7.94 10.60
CA LYS A 133 -12.41 -7.46 11.13
C LYS A 133 -11.29 -8.52 11.11
N ARG A 134 -11.25 -9.36 10.07
CA ARG A 134 -10.30 -10.48 9.97
C ARG A 134 -8.89 -10.06 9.55
N TYR A 135 -8.73 -8.89 8.95
CA TYR A 135 -7.41 -8.38 8.57
C TYR A 135 -6.74 -7.65 9.74
N CYS A 136 -5.57 -8.15 10.15
CA CYS A 136 -4.73 -7.52 11.16
C CYS A 136 -3.64 -6.61 10.56
N SER A 137 -3.36 -6.72 9.27
CA SER A 137 -2.36 -5.92 8.54
C SER A 137 -2.83 -5.59 7.12
N THR A 138 -2.16 -4.63 6.49
CA THR A 138 -2.28 -4.30 5.07
C THR A 138 -1.81 -5.47 4.18
N ASP A 139 -0.75 -6.17 4.60
CA ASP A 139 -0.25 -7.36 3.91
C ASP A 139 -1.25 -8.52 3.91
N ALA A 140 -1.99 -8.74 4.99
CA ALA A 140 -3.05 -9.74 5.04
C ALA A 140 -4.14 -9.45 3.98
N PHE A 141 -4.52 -8.18 3.82
CA PHE A 141 -5.47 -7.76 2.78
C PHE A 141 -4.91 -7.93 1.37
N ILE A 142 -3.63 -7.58 1.15
CA ILE A 142 -2.93 -7.84 -0.12
C ILE A 142 -2.90 -9.35 -0.42
N GLY A 143 -2.68 -10.19 0.58
CA GLY A 143 -2.62 -11.65 0.45
C GLY A 143 -3.90 -12.24 -0.13
N ASP A 144 -5.06 -11.75 0.29
CA ASP A 144 -6.38 -12.17 -0.21
C ASP A 144 -6.61 -11.70 -1.66
N ILE A 145 -6.15 -10.49 -2.02
CA ILE A 145 -6.16 -10.04 -3.43
C ILE A 145 -5.20 -10.85 -4.30
N LYS A 146 -4.06 -11.30 -3.77
CA LYS A 146 -3.14 -12.19 -4.50
C LYS A 146 -3.79 -13.54 -4.80
N TRP A 147 -4.65 -14.05 -3.92
CA TRP A 147 -5.45 -15.24 -4.21
C TRP A 147 -6.45 -15.02 -5.35
N ILE A 148 -7.09 -13.85 -5.44
CA ILE A 148 -7.91 -13.50 -6.62
C ILE A 148 -7.08 -13.59 -7.90
N VAL A 149 -5.85 -13.05 -7.90
CA VAL A 149 -4.95 -13.17 -9.06
C VAL A 149 -4.62 -14.63 -9.33
N HIS A 150 -4.19 -15.36 -8.30
CA HIS A 150 -3.79 -16.76 -8.39
C HIS A 150 -4.89 -17.62 -9.02
N ASN A 151 -6.12 -17.49 -8.55
CA ASN A 151 -7.29 -18.24 -9.00
C ASN A 151 -7.72 -17.86 -10.44
N ASN A 152 -7.30 -16.70 -10.96
CA ASN A 152 -7.76 -16.15 -12.24
C ASN A 152 -6.63 -16.08 -13.31
N GLN A 153 -6.13 -17.23 -13.76
CA GLN A 153 -5.07 -17.33 -14.81
C GLN A 153 -5.57 -17.32 -16.26
N SER A 154 -6.77 -16.78 -16.52
CA SER A 154 -7.39 -16.78 -17.84
C SER A 154 -7.48 -15.38 -18.47
N LYS A 155 -8.53 -15.08 -19.25
CA LYS A 155 -8.74 -13.77 -19.88
C LYS A 155 -8.81 -12.60 -18.87
N LEU A 156 -9.10 -12.90 -17.60
CA LEU A 156 -9.26 -11.93 -16.53
C LEU A 156 -7.94 -11.60 -15.77
N THR A 157 -6.82 -12.29 -16.05
CA THR A 157 -5.57 -12.11 -15.30
C THR A 157 -5.05 -10.69 -15.32
N ASN A 158 -5.18 -9.98 -16.45
CA ASN A 158 -4.74 -8.58 -16.55
C ASN A 158 -5.57 -7.65 -15.64
N ILE A 159 -6.86 -7.93 -15.48
CA ILE A 159 -7.75 -7.17 -14.59
C ILE A 159 -7.40 -7.51 -13.14
N ALA A 160 -7.22 -8.79 -12.81
CA ALA A 160 -6.82 -9.20 -11.47
C ALA A 160 -5.46 -8.59 -11.05
N ARG A 161 -4.47 -8.57 -11.95
CA ARG A 161 -3.18 -7.89 -11.73
C ARG A 161 -3.34 -6.38 -11.55
N THR A 162 -4.30 -5.77 -12.26
CA THR A 162 -4.64 -4.36 -12.07
C THR A 162 -5.21 -4.11 -10.67
N PHE A 163 -6.06 -5.01 -10.16
CA PHE A 163 -6.57 -4.93 -8.78
C PHE A 163 -5.46 -5.05 -7.77
N LEU A 164 -4.56 -6.02 -7.93
CA LEU A 164 -3.39 -6.14 -7.06
C LEU A 164 -2.52 -4.88 -7.09
N LYS A 165 -2.35 -4.22 -8.24
CA LYS A 165 -1.61 -2.96 -8.36
C LYS A 165 -2.32 -1.82 -7.61
N ILE A 166 -3.64 -1.70 -7.77
CA ILE A 166 -4.45 -0.71 -7.04
C ILE A 166 -4.35 -0.96 -5.53
N THR A 167 -4.57 -2.20 -5.08
CA THR A 167 -4.49 -2.56 -3.66
C THR A 167 -3.13 -2.24 -3.07
N ARG A 168 -2.03 -2.62 -3.73
CA ARG A 168 -0.67 -2.29 -3.25
C ARG A 168 -0.46 -0.79 -3.11
N HIS A 169 -0.97 -0.01 -4.06
CA HIS A 169 -0.91 1.45 -4.00
C HIS A 169 -1.67 1.99 -2.78
N GLU A 170 -2.93 1.57 -2.59
CA GLU A 170 -3.75 2.00 -1.45
C GLU A 170 -3.11 1.61 -0.11
N MET A 171 -2.58 0.39 0.02
CA MET A 171 -1.91 -0.06 1.25
C MET A 171 -0.64 0.74 1.54
N THR A 172 0.13 1.08 0.50
CA THR A 172 1.30 1.94 0.64
C THR A 172 0.89 3.33 1.14
N GLU A 173 -0.20 3.91 0.64
CA GLU A 173 -0.68 5.21 1.11
C GLU A 173 -1.14 5.16 2.58
N ILE A 174 -1.80 4.08 2.99
CA ILE A 174 -2.19 3.84 4.39
C ILE A 174 -0.95 3.80 5.29
N GLU A 175 0.06 3.02 4.91
CA GLU A 175 1.30 2.82 5.68
C GLU A 175 2.17 4.07 5.77
N LEU A 176 2.11 4.94 4.75
CA LEU A 176 2.80 6.23 4.75
C LEU A 176 2.18 7.19 5.75
N CYS A 177 0.85 7.35 5.73
CA CYS A 177 0.11 8.12 6.72
C CYS A 177 -1.39 7.85 6.64
N SER A 178 -1.93 7.12 7.62
CA SER A 178 -3.36 6.79 7.71
C SER A 178 -4.27 8.02 7.74
N GLU A 179 -3.87 9.09 8.44
CA GLU A 179 -4.65 10.32 8.50
C GLU A 179 -4.70 11.03 7.15
N CYS A 180 -3.58 11.13 6.44
CA CYS A 180 -3.57 11.67 5.08
C CYS A 180 -4.40 10.81 4.14
N TYR A 181 -4.30 9.49 4.23
CA TYR A 181 -5.11 8.57 3.44
C TYR A 181 -6.60 8.80 3.69
N LEU A 182 -7.07 8.70 4.94
CA LEU A 182 -8.46 8.88 5.33
C LEU A 182 -9.03 10.24 4.92
N ARG A 183 -8.24 11.31 5.02
CA ARG A 183 -8.67 12.65 4.62
C ARG A 183 -8.73 12.79 3.10
N SER A 184 -7.83 12.15 2.36
CA SER A 184 -7.84 12.15 0.91
C SER A 184 -8.99 11.33 0.31
N THR A 185 -9.48 10.32 1.02
CA THR A 185 -10.61 9.49 0.59
C THR A 185 -11.97 10.10 0.96
N GLN A 186 -12.01 10.97 1.97
CA GLN A 186 -13.22 11.67 2.38
C GLN A 186 -13.49 12.87 1.45
N VAL A 187 -14.31 12.63 0.42
CA VAL A 187 -14.71 13.61 -0.64
C VAL A 187 -15.37 14.89 -0.09
N VAL A 188 -15.70 14.95 1.20
CA VAL A 188 -16.48 16.02 1.82
C VAL A 188 -15.70 17.35 1.95
N SER A 189 -14.36 17.34 1.89
CA SER A 189 -13.53 18.52 2.18
C SER A 189 -12.50 18.77 1.08
N THR A 190 -12.60 19.94 0.42
CA THR A 190 -11.58 20.42 -0.53
C THR A 190 -10.31 20.92 0.17
N ASP A 191 -10.40 21.21 1.48
CA ASP A 191 -9.29 21.65 2.33
C ASP A 191 -8.56 20.51 3.05
N TRP A 192 -8.84 19.24 2.71
CA TRP A 192 -8.32 18.05 3.39
C TRP A 192 -6.80 18.07 3.55
N PHE A 193 -6.08 18.54 2.52
CA PHE A 193 -4.62 18.59 2.52
C PHE A 193 -4.05 19.73 3.37
N THR A 194 -4.84 20.73 3.74
CA THR A 194 -4.41 21.78 4.69
C THR A 194 -4.39 21.29 6.13
N LYS A 195 -5.13 20.22 6.46
CA LYS A 195 -5.28 19.74 7.83
C LYS A 195 -3.99 19.06 8.33
N PRO A 196 -3.44 19.44 9.50
CA PRO A 196 -2.31 18.76 10.14
C PRO A 196 -2.65 17.36 10.63
N CYS A 197 -1.70 16.44 10.51
CA CYS A 197 -1.76 15.12 11.12
C CYS A 197 -1.30 15.21 12.58
N SER A 198 -1.70 14.24 13.42
CA SER A 198 -1.31 14.16 14.83
C SER A 198 0.21 14.17 15.02
N ILE A 199 0.93 13.50 14.12
CA ILE A 199 2.37 13.70 13.90
C ILE A 199 2.51 14.53 12.63
N PRO A 200 2.81 15.84 12.73
CA PRO A 200 2.87 16.68 11.55
C PRO A 200 4.05 16.29 10.64
N HIS A 201 3.78 16.34 9.34
CA HIS A 201 4.80 16.11 8.32
C HIS A 201 5.78 17.28 8.28
N THR A 202 7.07 16.98 8.11
CA THR A 202 8.06 18.01 7.80
C THR A 202 7.69 18.70 6.49
N LEU A 203 7.67 20.03 6.50
CA LEU A 203 7.44 20.83 5.31
C LEU A 203 8.78 21.13 4.61
N CYS A 204 8.78 21.03 3.28
CA CYS A 204 9.98 21.27 2.49
C CYS A 204 9.66 22.00 1.18
N TRP A 205 10.70 22.64 0.63
CA TRP A 205 10.80 22.98 -0.77
C TRP A 205 11.45 21.82 -1.51
N ALA A 206 10.71 21.14 -2.39
CA ALA A 206 11.21 20.03 -3.18
C ALA A 206 11.37 20.45 -4.65
N LYS A 207 12.55 20.18 -5.23
CA LYS A 207 12.88 20.60 -6.60
C LYS A 207 12.97 19.40 -7.54
N MET A 208 12.00 19.29 -8.45
CA MET A 208 12.05 18.37 -9.57
C MET A 208 12.96 18.89 -10.68
N LYS A 209 13.60 17.98 -11.43
CA LYS A 209 14.41 18.34 -12.60
C LYS A 209 13.55 19.10 -13.62
N GLY A 210 13.99 20.29 -14.01
CA GLY A 210 13.26 21.15 -14.96
C GLY A 210 12.22 22.08 -14.33
N TYR A 211 11.88 21.90 -13.05
CA TYR A 211 10.89 22.71 -12.35
C TYR A 211 11.54 23.63 -11.30
N GLN A 212 10.80 24.65 -10.89
CA GLN A 212 11.17 25.46 -9.73
C GLN A 212 10.87 24.68 -8.43
N PRO A 213 11.56 24.96 -7.31
CA PRO A 213 11.23 24.36 -6.01
C PRO A 213 9.75 24.61 -5.66
N TRP A 214 9.06 23.55 -5.28
CA TRP A 214 7.63 23.57 -4.97
C TRP A 214 7.39 23.17 -3.51
N PRO A 215 6.42 23.77 -2.81
CA PRO A 215 6.13 23.42 -1.43
C PRO A 215 5.52 22.01 -1.33
N ALA A 216 5.99 21.21 -0.37
CA ALA A 216 5.53 19.85 -0.18
C ALA A 216 5.57 19.39 1.29
N LYS A 217 4.80 18.34 1.59
CA LYS A 217 4.91 17.54 2.81
C LYS A 217 5.84 16.35 2.55
N VAL A 218 6.82 16.14 3.42
CA VAL A 218 7.68 14.95 3.41
C VAL A 218 6.92 13.80 4.07
N LEU A 219 6.78 12.69 3.37
CA LEU A 219 6.11 11.49 3.87
C LEU A 219 7.10 10.46 4.40
N ARG A 220 8.19 10.23 3.67
CA ARG A 220 9.29 9.37 4.11
C ARG A 220 10.59 9.70 3.37
N ILE A 221 11.71 9.25 3.92
CA ILE A 221 13.04 9.32 3.32
C ILE A 221 13.59 7.89 3.27
N ILE A 222 13.92 7.38 2.09
CA ILE A 222 14.47 6.03 1.88
C ILE A 222 15.56 6.14 0.80
N ASN A 223 16.75 5.56 1.05
CA ASN A 223 17.84 5.45 0.07
C ASN A 223 18.18 6.77 -0.65
N ASP A 224 18.31 7.88 0.09
CA ASP A 224 18.57 9.22 -0.47
C ASP A 224 17.48 9.76 -1.41
N GLU A 225 16.30 9.15 -1.41
CA GLU A 225 15.09 9.68 -2.03
C GLU A 225 14.09 10.13 -0.96
N VAL A 226 13.42 11.23 -1.23
CA VAL A 226 12.37 11.82 -0.39
C VAL A 226 11.05 11.65 -1.11
N ASP A 227 10.14 10.91 -0.50
CA ASP A 227 8.78 10.73 -0.98
C ASP A 227 7.97 11.94 -0.45
N VAL A 228 7.53 12.79 -1.37
CA VAL A 228 6.83 14.04 -1.04
C VAL A 228 5.44 14.09 -1.66
N ARG A 229 4.56 14.87 -1.04
CA ARG A 229 3.26 15.26 -1.59
C ARG A 229 3.16 16.77 -1.69
N PHE A 230 2.96 17.30 -2.89
CA PHE A 230 3.00 18.74 -3.15
C PHE A 230 1.71 19.45 -2.72
N PHE A 231 1.83 20.68 -2.25
CA PHE A 231 0.67 21.56 -2.13
C PHE A 231 0.18 21.98 -3.53
N GLY A 232 -1.11 22.30 -3.65
CA GLY A 232 -1.76 22.59 -4.92
C GLY A 232 -2.45 21.35 -5.50
N GLN A 233 -1.79 20.66 -6.43
CA GLN A 233 -2.39 19.49 -7.13
C GLN A 233 -2.36 18.19 -6.31
N HIS A 234 -1.64 18.16 -5.19
CA HIS A 234 -1.51 16.99 -4.29
C HIS A 234 -0.85 15.77 -4.94
N ASP A 235 -0.09 16.01 -6.01
CA ASP A 235 0.71 15.00 -6.69
C ASP A 235 1.84 14.48 -5.80
N ARG A 236 2.23 13.24 -6.08
CA ARG A 236 3.30 12.53 -5.38
C ARG A 236 4.55 12.46 -6.26
N ALA A 237 5.71 12.60 -5.65
CA ALA A 237 6.97 12.37 -6.33
C ALA A 237 8.05 11.86 -5.37
N ARG A 238 8.99 11.09 -5.92
CA ARG A 238 10.25 10.77 -5.27
C ARG A 238 11.33 11.71 -5.78
N ILE A 239 11.94 12.44 -4.87
CA ILE A 239 12.89 13.51 -5.18
C ILE A 239 14.23 13.19 -4.50
N PRO A 240 15.38 13.32 -5.18
CA PRO A 240 16.67 13.14 -4.53
C PRO A 240 16.83 14.07 -3.32
N LEU A 241 17.35 13.56 -2.21
CA LEU A 241 17.46 14.26 -0.93
C LEU A 241 18.16 15.62 -1.04
N HIS A 242 19.21 15.70 -1.86
CA HIS A 242 19.96 16.93 -2.10
C HIS A 242 19.15 18.03 -2.83
N ASN A 243 18.01 17.69 -3.43
CA ASN A 243 17.09 18.63 -4.07
C ASN A 243 15.91 19.04 -3.17
N CYS A 244 15.94 18.64 -1.89
CA CYS A 244 14.92 18.96 -0.90
C CYS A 244 15.51 19.85 0.20
N PHE A 245 14.87 20.99 0.44
CA PHE A 245 15.25 21.95 1.47
C PHE A 245 14.13 22.05 2.51
N VAL A 246 14.47 22.12 3.79
CA VAL A 246 13.50 22.40 4.87
C VAL A 246 12.80 23.73 4.56
N LEU A 247 11.52 23.85 4.89
CA LEU A 247 10.74 25.04 4.57
C LEU A 247 11.36 26.30 5.20
N SER A 248 11.85 27.19 4.34
CA SER A 248 12.29 28.54 4.68
C SER A 248 11.21 29.57 4.33
N LYS A 249 11.23 30.71 5.04
CA LYS A 249 10.34 31.85 4.75
C LYS A 249 10.67 32.47 3.39
N GLU A 250 11.97 32.57 3.09
CA GLU A 250 12.48 32.99 1.79
C GLU A 250 12.42 31.85 0.77
N TYR A 251 12.14 32.19 -0.49
CA TYR A 251 12.02 31.21 -1.56
C TYR A 251 13.39 30.74 -2.07
N PRO A 252 13.68 29.42 -2.14
CA PRO A 252 15.01 28.94 -2.54
C PRO A 252 15.27 28.96 -4.07
N GLY A 253 14.23 29.18 -4.87
CA GLY A 253 14.31 29.23 -6.34
C GLY A 253 14.65 30.61 -6.91
N SER A 254 14.38 30.82 -8.19
CA SER A 254 14.60 32.12 -8.84
C SER A 254 13.29 32.91 -8.94
N GLU A 255 13.21 34.03 -8.23
CA GLU A 255 12.06 34.95 -8.27
C GLU A 255 11.93 35.69 -9.61
N LYS A 256 12.94 35.62 -10.49
CA LYS A 256 12.93 36.25 -11.82
C LYS A 256 11.89 35.61 -12.76
N LYS A 257 11.42 34.39 -12.46
CA LYS A 257 10.34 33.75 -13.21
C LYS A 257 9.00 34.09 -12.56
N LYS A 258 8.07 34.63 -13.35
CA LYS A 258 6.70 34.87 -12.92
C LYS A 258 6.07 33.56 -12.43
N PHE A 259 5.57 33.56 -11.20
CA PHE A 259 4.82 32.43 -10.67
C PHE A 259 3.51 32.28 -11.44
N ASN A 260 3.13 31.02 -11.73
CA ASN A 260 1.84 30.74 -12.33
C ASN A 260 0.76 30.63 -11.23
N SER A 261 -0.50 30.69 -11.63
CA SER A 261 -1.65 30.61 -10.72
C SER A 261 -1.64 29.33 -9.87
N ASN A 262 -1.20 28.20 -10.43
CA ASN A 262 -1.11 26.93 -9.69
C ASN A 262 -0.08 26.99 -8.56
N PHE A 263 1.05 27.66 -8.79
CA PHE A 263 2.07 27.87 -7.76
C PHE A 263 1.55 28.80 -6.67
N GLU A 264 0.92 29.90 -7.03
CA GLU A 264 0.30 30.82 -6.05
C GLU A 264 -0.75 30.10 -5.20
N ALA A 265 -1.62 29.30 -5.81
CA ALA A 265 -2.61 28.47 -5.10
C ALA A 265 -1.93 27.49 -4.13
N SER A 266 -0.79 26.89 -4.51
CA SER A 266 -0.03 26.01 -3.63
C SER A 266 0.52 26.74 -2.39
N LEU A 267 0.96 27.99 -2.55
CA LEU A 267 1.46 28.81 -1.44
C LEU A 267 0.33 29.23 -0.50
N ILE A 268 -0.85 29.57 -1.04
CA ILE A 268 -2.04 29.85 -0.22
C ILE A 268 -2.39 28.62 0.62
N GLN A 269 -2.40 27.43 0.01
CA GLN A 269 -2.69 26.19 0.71
C GLN A 269 -1.65 25.87 1.80
N LEU A 270 -0.36 26.08 1.50
CA LEU A 270 0.72 25.96 2.46
C LEU A 270 0.52 26.91 3.65
N GLN A 271 0.16 28.16 3.39
CA GLN A 271 -0.03 29.17 4.43
C GLN A 271 -1.18 28.77 5.38
N ILE A 272 -2.31 28.33 4.82
CA ILE A 272 -3.43 27.80 5.62
C ILE A 272 -2.98 26.63 6.50
N HIS A 273 -2.18 25.72 5.96
CA HIS A 273 -1.65 24.59 6.72
C HIS A 273 -0.73 25.04 7.88
N ILE A 274 0.15 26.02 7.63
CA ILE A 274 1.04 26.59 8.64
C ILE A 274 0.24 27.27 9.75
N ASP A 275 -0.82 28.00 9.42
CA ASP A 275 -1.63 28.69 10.43
C ASP A 275 -2.44 27.70 11.28
N GLN A 276 -2.88 26.59 10.68
CA GLN A 276 -3.46 25.48 11.46
C GLN A 276 -2.43 24.82 12.37
N LEU A 277 -1.17 24.64 11.92
CA LEU A 277 -0.09 24.14 12.76
C LEU A 277 0.21 25.09 13.94
N LYS A 278 0.28 26.40 13.70
CA LYS A 278 0.46 27.39 14.77
C LYS A 278 -0.70 27.37 15.77
N SER A 279 -1.94 27.21 15.29
CA SER A 279 -3.11 27.11 16.15
C SER A 279 -3.05 25.87 17.07
N LEU A 280 -2.58 24.73 16.56
CA LEU A 280 -2.48 23.49 17.32
C LEU A 280 -1.26 23.42 18.26
N TYR A 281 -0.11 23.94 17.83
CA TYR A 281 1.18 23.77 18.53
C TYR A 281 1.78 25.09 19.07
N GLY A 282 1.06 26.20 18.95
CA GLY A 282 1.44 27.53 19.45
C GLY A 282 2.42 28.29 18.56
N HIS A 283 3.33 27.62 17.85
CA HIS A 283 4.31 28.27 16.97
C HIS A 283 4.72 27.41 15.77
N PHE A 284 5.31 28.04 14.76
CA PHE A 284 5.92 27.39 13.60
C PHE A 284 7.25 28.10 13.31
N THR A 285 8.34 27.33 13.21
CA THR A 285 9.69 27.85 12.97
C THR A 285 10.13 27.54 11.55
N TYR A 286 10.42 28.58 10.77
CA TYR A 286 11.03 28.42 9.45
C TYR A 286 12.54 28.14 9.59
N ALA A 287 13.07 27.32 8.68
CA ALA A 287 14.50 27.11 8.59
C ALA A 287 15.21 28.27 7.85
N PRO A 288 16.52 28.45 8.05
CA PRO A 288 17.34 29.31 7.19
C PRO A 288 17.24 28.90 5.71
N LEU A 289 17.44 29.86 4.81
CA LEU A 289 17.38 29.64 3.36
C LEU A 289 18.29 28.47 2.93
N ARG A 290 17.75 27.56 2.13
CA ARG A 290 18.45 26.38 1.58
C ARG A 290 19.01 25.40 2.63
N THR A 291 18.43 25.37 3.83
CA THR A 291 18.74 24.31 4.81
C THR A 291 18.39 22.94 4.25
N SER A 292 19.36 22.04 4.12
CA SER A 292 19.14 20.70 3.57
C SER A 292 18.30 19.82 4.50
N LEU A 293 17.49 18.94 3.90
CA LEU A 293 16.77 17.90 4.64
C LEU A 293 17.74 16.84 5.17
N SER A 294 17.54 16.37 6.41
CA SER A 294 18.40 15.37 7.07
C SER A 294 17.70 14.02 7.19
N LYS A 295 18.47 12.92 7.11
CA LYS A 295 18.01 11.55 7.36
C LYS A 295 17.77 11.24 8.84
N THR A 296 18.53 11.88 9.73
CA THR A 296 18.61 11.51 11.16
C THR A 296 17.61 12.24 12.04
N LYS A 297 16.92 13.23 11.48
CA LYS A 297 15.83 13.94 12.12
C LYS A 297 14.67 13.99 11.12
N PRO A 298 13.64 13.13 11.24
CA PRO A 298 12.33 13.61 10.81
C PRO A 298 12.15 14.89 11.62
N PHE A 299 12.09 16.05 10.98
CA PHE A 299 11.91 17.31 11.70
C PHE A 299 10.48 17.27 12.23
N THR A 300 10.32 16.58 13.34
CA THR A 300 9.20 16.74 14.25
C THR A 300 9.21 18.20 14.61
N PHE A 301 8.05 18.82 14.50
CA PHE A 301 7.80 20.07 15.21
C PHE A 301 8.32 19.87 16.62
N VAL A 302 9.20 20.75 17.08
CA VAL A 302 9.63 20.76 18.47
C VAL A 302 8.34 20.95 19.26
N SER A 303 7.77 19.84 19.72
CA SER A 303 6.65 19.83 20.64
C SER A 303 7.19 20.42 21.92
N ILE A 304 6.94 21.72 22.13
CA ILE A 304 7.00 22.30 23.46
C ILE A 304 5.78 21.75 24.21
N ILE A 305 5.91 20.54 24.73
CA ILE A 305 5.21 20.11 25.95
C ILE A 305 6.13 19.16 26.73
N ASP A 306 7.38 19.57 26.99
CA ASP A 306 8.05 19.20 28.24
C ASP A 306 7.97 20.43 29.13
N GLY A 307 6.88 20.53 29.89
CA GLY A 307 6.58 21.74 30.64
C GLY A 307 5.23 21.74 31.34
N ARG A 308 4.82 20.62 31.93
CA ARG A 308 3.93 20.64 33.10
C ARG A 308 4.45 19.63 34.11
N SER A 309 5.03 20.21 35.17
CA SER A 309 5.12 19.79 36.57
C SER A 309 4.79 18.33 36.90
#